data_AF-A0A0F7VKL6-F1
#
_entry.id   AF-A0A0F7VKL6-F1
#
_cell.length_a   1.000
_cell.length_b   1.000
_cell.length_c   1.000
_cell.angle_alpha   90.00
_cell.angle_beta   90.00
_cell.angle_gamma   90.00
#
_symmetry.space_group_name_H-M   'P 1'
#
loop_
_entity.id
_entity.type
_entity.pdbx_description
1 polymer ?
#
loop_
_entity_poly.entity_id
_entity_poly.type
_entity_poly.pdbx_seq_one_letter_code
_entity_poly.pdbx_strand_id
1 'polypeptide(L)'
;MELGHHSIIRYKLPTTGEFVPLLQIAPSKTDQERLLLVTPELTDVLSTVVTRVRGENGSIPSVPSYDVHEKTWNDPMPLLYQWNVSGDRRPISSNTVRDALIDVLMATGLTDATGSPLRFQPHDFRRLFITDAILNGLPPHITQVIAGHSNINTTMGYNAVYPAQAIEAHRSFIARRRSLRPRDEYRAVTSEEWKEFLDHFERRKLALGSCGRAFGTDCIHEHACVRCPVLIVDPNERDRLAEIRDNLNDRITEVEREGWLGEVEGLSVSRDAAEEKIMQLDARQKKKDSPVFMGVPSFSKVSVRTSFATNRA
;
A
#
# COMPACT_ATOMS: atom_id res chain seq x y z
N MET A 1 -9.79 -27.41 -25.40
CA MET A 1 -8.46 -26.75 -25.46
C MET A 1 -8.37 -26.09 -26.81
N GLU A 2 -8.36 -24.76 -26.86
CA GLU A 2 -8.55 -23.99 -28.09
C GLU A 2 -7.27 -23.28 -28.56
N LEU A 3 -6.12 -23.59 -27.97
CA LEU A 3 -4.87 -22.97 -28.34
C LEU A 3 -4.42 -23.45 -29.73
N GLY A 4 -4.41 -22.52 -30.69
CA GLY A 4 -4.04 -22.77 -32.08
C GLY A 4 -2.64 -22.26 -32.43
N HIS A 5 -2.16 -22.58 -33.63
CA HIS A 5 -0.90 -22.04 -34.13
C HIS A 5 -0.88 -20.51 -34.14
N HIS A 6 -2.01 -19.89 -34.49
CA HIS A 6 -2.17 -18.43 -34.55
C HIS A 6 -2.15 -17.77 -33.16
N SER A 7 -2.30 -18.55 -32.09
CA SER A 7 -2.15 -18.06 -30.73
C SER A 7 -0.70 -17.68 -30.37
N ILE A 8 0.29 -18.10 -31.17
CA ILE A 8 1.70 -17.73 -30.94
C ILE A 8 2.03 -16.52 -31.81
N ILE A 9 2.17 -15.35 -31.19
CA ILE A 9 2.44 -14.08 -31.87
C ILE A 9 3.88 -13.66 -31.62
N ARG A 10 4.57 -13.14 -32.64
CA ARG A 10 5.88 -12.50 -32.49
C ARG A 10 5.68 -11.02 -32.18
N TYR A 11 6.10 -10.58 -30.99
CA TYR A 11 6.06 -9.17 -30.61
C TYR A 11 7.45 -8.56 -30.67
N LYS A 12 7.60 -7.43 -31.35
CA LYS A 12 8.86 -6.69 -31.43
C LYS A 12 8.89 -5.64 -30.32
N LEU A 13 9.85 -5.75 -29.41
CA LEU A 13 10.05 -4.78 -28.33
C LEU A 13 10.39 -3.40 -28.93
N PRO A 14 9.63 -2.33 -28.60
CA PRO A 14 9.84 -1.01 -29.20
C PRO A 14 11.21 -0.40 -28.88
N THR A 15 11.77 -0.72 -27.71
CA THR A 15 13.00 -0.16 -27.19
C THR A 15 14.26 -0.89 -27.67
N THR A 16 14.22 -2.23 -27.76
CA THR A 16 15.39 -3.06 -28.11
C THR A 16 15.34 -3.61 -29.54
N GLY A 17 14.16 -3.66 -30.16
CA GLY A 17 13.94 -4.27 -31.46
C GLY A 17 13.97 -5.81 -31.47
N GLU A 18 14.15 -6.44 -30.30
CA GLU A 18 14.14 -7.89 -30.11
C GLU A 18 12.72 -8.48 -30.27
N PHE A 19 12.64 -9.70 -30.78
CA PHE A 19 11.38 -10.42 -30.90
C PHE A 19 11.17 -11.35 -29.70
N VAL A 20 10.07 -11.13 -28.97
CA VAL A 20 9.60 -12.01 -27.91
C VAL A 20 8.32 -12.72 -28.34
N PRO A 21 8.20 -14.05 -28.10
CA PRO A 21 6.95 -14.76 -28.34
C PRO A 21 5.91 -14.36 -27.29
N LEU A 22 4.70 -14.07 -27.76
CA LEU A 22 3.51 -13.87 -26.93
C LEU A 22 2.53 -15.00 -27.19
N LEU A 23 1.82 -15.41 -26.14
CA LEU A 23 0.71 -16.33 -26.23
C LEU A 23 -0.60 -15.56 -26.13
N GLN A 24 -1.32 -15.49 -27.25
CA GLN A 24 -2.67 -14.95 -27.32
C GLN A 24 -3.67 -16.02 -26.90
N ILE A 25 -4.38 -15.75 -25.82
CA ILE A 25 -5.52 -16.55 -25.38
C ILE A 25 -6.77 -15.83 -25.86
N ALA A 26 -7.50 -16.49 -26.76
CA ALA A 26 -8.77 -16.02 -27.29
C ALA A 26 -9.76 -15.72 -26.15
N PRO A 27 -10.68 -14.75 -26.35
CA PRO A 27 -11.69 -14.46 -25.38
C PRO A 27 -12.60 -15.69 -25.23
N SER A 28 -12.89 -16.09 -23.99
CA SER A 28 -13.97 -17.03 -23.73
C SER A 28 -15.04 -16.35 -22.87
N LYS A 29 -14.99 -16.53 -21.56
CA LYS A 29 -16.05 -16.14 -20.60
C LYS A 29 -16.11 -14.65 -20.27
N THR A 30 -15.08 -13.88 -20.57
CA THR A 30 -14.95 -12.46 -20.15
C THR A 30 -14.89 -11.48 -21.32
N ASP A 31 -15.04 -11.97 -22.56
CA ASP A 31 -14.89 -11.18 -23.80
C ASP A 31 -13.63 -10.30 -23.84
N GLN A 32 -12.55 -10.79 -23.20
CA GLN A 32 -11.26 -10.10 -23.13
C GLN A 32 -10.17 -11.02 -23.66
N GLU A 33 -9.51 -10.56 -24.70
CA GLU A 33 -8.25 -11.15 -25.17
C GLU A 33 -7.15 -10.96 -24.14
N ARG A 34 -6.28 -11.96 -24.03
CA ARG A 34 -5.12 -11.90 -23.14
C ARG A 34 -3.86 -12.27 -23.89
N LEU A 35 -2.82 -11.46 -23.68
CA LEU A 35 -1.49 -11.71 -24.18
C LEU A 35 -0.59 -12.05 -23.00
N LEU A 36 0.00 -13.23 -23.03
CA LEU A 36 0.97 -13.68 -22.05
C LEU A 36 2.37 -13.58 -22.65
N LEU A 37 3.29 -12.95 -21.93
CA LEU A 37 4.70 -13.05 -22.25
C LEU A 37 5.14 -14.50 -22.04
N VAL A 38 5.73 -15.10 -23.06
CA VAL A 38 6.21 -16.48 -23.00
C VAL A 38 7.66 -16.45 -22.52
N THR A 39 7.97 -17.16 -21.43
CA THR A 39 9.35 -17.30 -20.96
C THR A 39 10.16 -18.18 -21.92
N PRO A 40 11.50 -18.14 -21.89
CA PRO A 40 12.32 -19.03 -22.72
C PRO A 40 11.94 -20.51 -22.55
N GLU A 41 11.72 -20.96 -21.32
CA GLU A 41 11.36 -22.35 -21.01
C GLU A 41 10.00 -22.73 -21.63
N LEU A 42 9.00 -21.84 -21.54
CA LEU A 42 7.71 -22.08 -22.18
C LEU A 42 7.82 -22.04 -23.71
N THR A 43 8.73 -21.23 -24.25
CA THR A 43 9.01 -21.15 -25.69
C THR A 43 9.57 -22.48 -26.21
N ASP A 44 10.48 -23.10 -25.49
CA ASP A 44 11.05 -24.41 -25.83
C ASP A 44 9.99 -25.51 -25.82
N VAL A 45 9.11 -25.50 -24.81
CA VAL A 45 7.98 -26.44 -24.73
C VAL A 45 7.02 -26.24 -25.91
N LEU A 46 6.62 -25.00 -26.20
CA LEU A 46 5.73 -24.71 -27.32
C LEU A 46 6.37 -25.08 -28.67
N SER A 47 7.66 -24.84 -28.83
CA SER A 47 8.41 -25.23 -30.03
C SER A 47 8.45 -26.75 -30.21
N THR A 48 8.62 -27.50 -29.11
CA THR A 48 8.55 -28.95 -29.11
C THR A 48 7.16 -29.45 -29.50
N VAL A 49 6.10 -28.85 -28.96
CA VAL A 49 4.71 -29.17 -29.33
C VAL A 49 4.48 -28.91 -30.81
N VAL A 50 4.83 -27.72 -31.31
CA VAL A 50 4.72 -27.35 -32.72
C VAL A 50 5.46 -28.34 -33.61
N THR A 51 6.69 -28.70 -33.27
CA THR A 51 7.51 -29.66 -34.03
C THR A 51 6.84 -31.03 -34.09
N ARG A 52 6.24 -31.49 -32.98
CA ARG A 52 5.55 -32.78 -32.91
C ARG A 52 4.27 -32.82 -33.76
N VAL A 53 3.49 -31.74 -33.77
CA VAL A 53 2.18 -31.75 -34.45
C VAL A 53 2.24 -31.38 -35.93
N ARG A 54 3.32 -30.73 -36.35
CA ARG A 54 3.57 -30.33 -37.74
C ARG A 54 3.50 -31.54 -38.68
N GLY A 55 2.79 -31.37 -39.80
CA GLY A 55 2.73 -32.36 -40.88
C GLY A 55 3.95 -32.30 -41.80
N GLU A 56 4.00 -33.21 -42.77
CA GLU A 56 5.10 -33.29 -43.76
C GLU A 56 5.31 -31.98 -44.53
N ASN A 57 4.22 -31.24 -44.78
CA ASN A 57 4.24 -29.97 -45.51
C ASN A 57 4.66 -28.76 -44.64
N GLY A 58 5.10 -29.00 -43.39
CA GLY A 58 5.53 -27.94 -42.49
C GLY A 58 4.41 -27.15 -41.80
N SER A 59 3.14 -27.38 -42.18
CA SER A 59 1.96 -26.77 -41.56
C SER A 59 1.40 -27.62 -40.41
N ILE A 60 0.64 -26.98 -39.51
CA ILE A 60 -0.13 -27.68 -38.47
C ILE A 60 -1.50 -28.04 -39.06
N PRO A 61 -1.88 -29.33 -39.10
CA PRO A 61 -3.17 -29.74 -39.66
C PRO A 61 -4.35 -29.14 -38.91
N SER A 62 -5.38 -28.71 -39.64
CA SER A 62 -6.63 -28.23 -39.05
C SER A 62 -7.51 -29.40 -38.62
N VAL A 63 -7.99 -29.36 -37.38
CA VAL A 63 -8.89 -30.37 -36.82
C VAL A 63 -10.15 -29.70 -36.26
N PRO A 64 -11.34 -30.30 -36.43
CA PRO A 64 -12.55 -29.80 -35.78
C PRO A 64 -12.45 -30.00 -34.27
N SER A 65 -13.04 -29.09 -33.50
CA SER A 65 -13.13 -29.20 -32.04
C SER A 65 -14.54 -28.99 -31.55
N TYR A 66 -14.91 -29.72 -30.52
CA TYR A 66 -16.22 -29.58 -29.87
C TYR A 66 -16.12 -28.65 -28.67
N ASP A 67 -16.92 -27.59 -28.66
CA ASP A 67 -17.11 -26.73 -27.50
C ASP A 67 -18.09 -27.41 -26.53
N VAL A 68 -17.60 -27.78 -25.35
CA VAL A 68 -18.40 -28.47 -24.32
C VAL A 68 -19.37 -27.54 -23.60
N HIS A 69 -19.14 -26.23 -23.62
CA HIS A 69 -19.98 -25.21 -23.00
C HIS A 69 -21.12 -24.80 -23.93
N GLU A 70 -20.79 -24.47 -25.18
CA GLU A 70 -21.76 -24.09 -26.21
C GLU A 70 -22.44 -25.32 -26.86
N LYS A 71 -21.88 -26.51 -26.65
CA LYS A 71 -22.35 -27.79 -27.21
C LYS A 71 -22.36 -27.83 -28.73
N THR A 72 -21.47 -27.11 -29.38
CA THR A 72 -21.36 -26.97 -30.84
C THR A 72 -19.99 -27.44 -31.35
N TRP A 73 -19.93 -27.79 -32.63
CA TRP A 73 -18.66 -28.05 -33.32
C TRP A 73 -18.15 -26.74 -33.92
N ASN A 74 -16.89 -26.41 -33.60
CA ASN A 74 -16.18 -25.29 -34.20
C ASN A 74 -15.57 -25.68 -35.55
N ASP A 75 -15.38 -24.70 -36.42
CA ASP A 75 -14.69 -24.87 -37.68
C ASP A 75 -13.28 -25.46 -37.47
N PRO A 76 -12.74 -26.25 -38.42
CA PRO A 76 -11.41 -26.82 -38.30
C PRO A 76 -10.32 -25.75 -38.12
N MET A 77 -9.54 -25.87 -37.04
CA MET A 77 -8.46 -24.95 -36.71
C MET A 77 -7.13 -25.68 -36.48
N PRO A 78 -5.98 -25.04 -36.72
CA PRO A 78 -4.65 -25.64 -36.52
C PRO A 78 -4.31 -25.70 -35.01
N LEU A 79 -4.97 -26.57 -34.26
CA LEU A 79 -4.82 -26.71 -32.81
C LEU A 79 -3.44 -27.28 -32.44
N LEU A 80 -2.84 -26.75 -31.37
CA LEU A 80 -1.54 -27.23 -30.88
C LEU A 80 -1.65 -28.56 -30.13
N TYR A 81 -2.76 -28.76 -29.41
CA TYR A 81 -3.00 -29.99 -28.65
C TYR A 81 -3.83 -30.98 -29.48
N GLN A 82 -3.17 -31.60 -30.45
CA GLN A 82 -3.74 -32.65 -31.28
C GLN A 82 -2.80 -33.86 -31.36
N TRP A 83 -3.37 -35.02 -31.66
CA TRP A 83 -2.63 -36.27 -31.83
C TRP A 83 -3.22 -37.09 -32.97
N ASN A 84 -2.39 -37.97 -33.53
CA ASN A 84 -2.82 -38.96 -34.51
C ASN A 84 -3.19 -40.25 -33.76
N VAL A 85 -4.43 -40.69 -33.90
CA VAL A 85 -4.90 -41.95 -33.32
C VAL A 85 -5.68 -42.71 -34.37
N SER A 86 -5.17 -43.88 -34.73
CA SER A 86 -5.73 -44.76 -35.77
C SER A 86 -5.81 -44.13 -37.16
N GLY A 87 -4.86 -43.24 -37.50
CA GLY A 87 -4.80 -42.57 -38.80
C GLY A 87 -5.51 -41.21 -38.82
N ASP A 88 -6.40 -40.95 -37.85
CA ASP A 88 -7.13 -39.68 -37.76
C ASP A 88 -6.49 -38.74 -36.75
N ARG A 89 -6.29 -37.48 -37.19
CA ARG A 89 -5.88 -36.40 -36.29
C ARG A 89 -7.09 -35.84 -35.57
N ARG A 90 -7.01 -35.79 -34.25
CA ARG A 90 -8.07 -35.26 -33.39
C ARG A 90 -7.50 -34.41 -32.24
N PRO A 91 -8.29 -33.50 -31.66
CA PRO A 91 -7.88 -32.78 -30.46
C PRO A 91 -7.64 -33.74 -29.28
N ILE A 92 -6.68 -33.40 -28.42
CA ILE A 92 -6.48 -34.11 -27.15
C ILE A 92 -7.57 -33.67 -26.18
N SER A 93 -8.24 -34.62 -25.54
CA SER A 93 -9.30 -34.31 -24.58
C SER A 93 -8.72 -33.78 -23.26
N SER A 94 -9.49 -32.95 -22.55
CA SER A 94 -9.11 -32.45 -21.22
C SER A 94 -8.92 -33.59 -20.20
N ASN A 95 -9.64 -34.71 -20.37
CA ASN A 95 -9.46 -35.89 -19.53
C ASN A 95 -8.12 -36.55 -19.79
N THR A 96 -7.74 -36.74 -21.06
CA THR A 96 -6.44 -37.29 -21.44
C THR A 96 -5.28 -36.46 -20.88
N VAL A 97 -5.39 -35.14 -20.90
CA VAL A 97 -4.37 -34.26 -20.26
C VAL A 97 -4.33 -34.45 -18.76
N ARG A 98 -5.49 -34.56 -18.10
CA ARG A 98 -5.57 -34.81 -16.66
C ARG A 98 -4.89 -36.14 -16.29
N ASP A 99 -5.19 -37.20 -17.03
CA ASP A 99 -4.65 -38.53 -16.77
C ASP A 99 -3.13 -38.54 -16.99
N ALA A 100 -2.66 -37.93 -18.09
CA ALA A 100 -1.23 -37.78 -18.35
C ALA A 100 -0.50 -36.97 -17.25
N LEU A 101 -1.13 -35.91 -16.70
CA LEU A 101 -0.57 -35.16 -15.58
C LEU A 101 -0.47 -36.01 -14.32
N ILE A 102 -1.49 -36.84 -14.04
CA ILE A 102 -1.47 -37.76 -12.90
C ILE A 102 -0.33 -38.78 -13.07
N ASP A 103 -0.18 -39.37 -14.25
CA ASP A 103 0.90 -40.33 -14.54
C ASP A 103 2.29 -39.71 -14.35
N VAL A 104 2.49 -38.49 -14.85
CA VAL A 104 3.76 -37.75 -14.67
C VAL A 104 4.02 -37.48 -13.19
N LEU A 105 3.02 -37.02 -12.42
CA LEU A 105 3.17 -36.78 -10.99
C LEU A 105 3.50 -38.05 -10.22
N MET A 106 2.82 -39.17 -10.52
CA MET A 106 3.14 -40.46 -9.90
C MET A 106 4.57 -40.90 -10.21
N ALA A 107 5.04 -40.71 -11.46
CA ALA A 107 6.39 -41.05 -11.86
C ALA A 107 7.47 -40.22 -11.14
N THR A 108 7.15 -39.01 -10.65
CA THR A 108 8.11 -38.21 -9.87
C THR A 108 8.39 -38.77 -8.47
N GLY A 109 7.50 -39.59 -7.92
CA GLY A 109 7.59 -40.07 -6.54
C GLY A 109 7.43 -39.00 -5.46
N LEU A 110 7.01 -37.78 -5.82
CA LEU A 110 6.81 -36.70 -4.86
C LEU A 110 5.59 -36.95 -3.96
N THR A 111 5.75 -36.65 -2.67
CA THR A 111 4.70 -36.79 -1.66
C THR A 111 4.37 -35.46 -1.01
N ASP A 112 3.16 -35.37 -0.43
CA ASP A 112 2.79 -34.29 0.47
C ASP A 112 3.43 -34.46 1.87
N ALA A 113 3.13 -33.54 2.79
CA ALA A 113 3.63 -33.55 4.16
C ALA A 113 3.18 -34.75 5.00
N THR A 114 2.16 -35.49 4.54
CA THR A 114 1.67 -36.71 5.19
C THR A 114 2.31 -37.98 4.62
N GLY A 115 3.18 -37.85 3.61
CA GLY A 115 3.76 -38.97 2.89
C GLY A 115 2.85 -39.56 1.81
N SER A 116 1.72 -38.92 1.49
CA SER A 116 0.80 -39.36 0.45
C SER A 116 1.25 -38.84 -0.93
N PRO A 117 1.10 -39.61 -2.02
CA PRO A 117 1.48 -39.15 -3.36
C PRO A 117 0.76 -37.86 -3.76
N LEU A 118 1.48 -36.92 -4.39
CA LEU A 118 0.88 -35.68 -4.87
C LEU A 118 -0.17 -35.94 -5.96
N ARG A 119 -1.36 -35.38 -5.77
CA ARG A 119 -2.43 -35.36 -6.76
C ARG A 119 -2.80 -33.92 -7.08
N PHE A 120 -2.43 -33.45 -8.27
CA PHE A 120 -2.83 -32.15 -8.77
C PHE A 120 -3.74 -32.26 -9.98
N GLN A 121 -4.74 -31.38 -10.04
CA GLN A 121 -5.54 -31.15 -11.23
C GLN A 121 -4.94 -29.97 -12.04
N PRO A 122 -5.29 -29.83 -13.33
CA PRO A 122 -4.88 -28.66 -14.13
C PRO A 122 -5.18 -27.32 -13.44
N HIS A 123 -6.29 -27.24 -12.70
CA HIS A 123 -6.64 -26.04 -11.93
C HIS A 123 -5.62 -25.74 -10.81
N ASP A 124 -5.01 -26.74 -10.19
CA ASP A 124 -4.01 -26.53 -9.13
C ASP A 124 -2.72 -25.92 -9.66
N PHE A 125 -2.29 -26.29 -10.87
CA PHE A 125 -1.15 -25.62 -11.54
C PHE A 125 -1.43 -24.14 -11.79
N ARG A 126 -2.68 -23.80 -12.16
CA ARG A 126 -3.10 -22.41 -12.29
C ARG A 126 -3.07 -21.68 -10.94
N ARG A 127 -3.48 -22.32 -9.84
CA ARG A 127 -3.39 -21.77 -8.48
C ARG A 127 -1.94 -21.51 -8.09
N LEU A 128 -1.05 -22.48 -8.31
CA LEU A 128 0.38 -22.36 -8.05
C LEU A 128 1.01 -21.20 -8.82
N PHE A 129 0.72 -21.09 -10.12
CA PHE A 129 1.19 -19.99 -10.96
C PHE A 129 0.75 -18.61 -10.43
N ILE A 130 -0.53 -18.46 -10.04
CA ILE A 130 -1.05 -17.18 -9.54
C ILE A 130 -0.42 -16.82 -8.19
N THR A 131 -0.34 -17.79 -7.26
CA THR A 131 0.29 -17.59 -5.96
C THR A 131 1.76 -17.23 -6.09
N ASP A 132 2.51 -17.97 -6.91
CA ASP A 132 3.93 -17.72 -7.14
C ASP A 132 4.18 -16.34 -7.77
N ALA A 133 3.38 -15.94 -8.76
CA ALA A 133 3.49 -14.61 -9.36
C ALA A 133 3.29 -13.49 -8.33
N ILE A 134 2.28 -13.61 -7.45
CA ILE A 134 2.01 -12.62 -6.40
C ILE A 134 3.13 -12.60 -5.36
N LEU A 135 3.59 -13.77 -4.91
CA LEU A 135 4.67 -13.88 -3.93
C LEU A 135 6.00 -13.31 -4.44
N ASN A 136 6.25 -13.43 -5.74
CA ASN A 136 7.43 -12.86 -6.41
C ASN A 136 7.23 -11.41 -6.86
N GLY A 137 6.19 -10.72 -6.36
CA GLY A 137 6.04 -9.27 -6.48
C GLY A 137 5.21 -8.78 -7.65
N LEU A 138 4.55 -9.67 -8.41
CA LEU A 138 3.60 -9.24 -9.44
C LEU A 138 2.34 -8.65 -8.77
N PRO A 139 1.95 -7.40 -9.08
CA PRO A 139 0.79 -6.80 -8.43
C PRO A 139 -0.51 -7.59 -8.69
N PRO A 140 -1.39 -7.77 -7.69
CA PRO A 140 -2.59 -8.60 -7.83
C PRO A 140 -3.52 -8.21 -9.00
N HIS A 141 -3.61 -6.92 -9.35
CA HIS A 141 -4.42 -6.46 -10.48
C HIS A 141 -3.79 -6.83 -11.84
N ILE A 142 -2.47 -6.95 -11.95
CA ILE A 142 -1.79 -7.45 -13.15
C ILE A 142 -1.95 -8.97 -13.25
N THR A 143 -1.76 -9.68 -12.13
CA THR A 143 -2.00 -11.13 -12.05
C THR A 143 -3.44 -11.48 -12.40
N GLN A 144 -4.40 -10.63 -12.02
CA GLN A 144 -5.81 -10.77 -12.41
C GLN A 144 -6.01 -10.76 -13.92
N VAL A 145 -5.38 -9.82 -14.63
CA VAL A 145 -5.46 -9.71 -16.09
C VAL A 145 -4.87 -10.94 -16.77
N ILE A 146 -3.69 -11.36 -16.33
CA ILE A 146 -3.00 -12.58 -16.81
C ILE A 146 -3.88 -13.82 -16.60
N ALA A 147 -4.41 -13.98 -15.38
CA ALA A 147 -5.30 -15.07 -15.05
C ALA A 147 -6.64 -15.00 -15.81
N GLY A 148 -7.08 -13.81 -16.24
CA GLY A 148 -8.40 -13.61 -16.84
C GLY A 148 -9.54 -13.72 -15.82
N HIS A 149 -9.33 -13.16 -14.64
CA HIS A 149 -10.38 -13.06 -13.62
C HIS A 149 -11.17 -11.77 -13.79
N SER A 150 -12.50 -11.88 -13.91
CA SER A 150 -13.39 -10.71 -13.98
C SER A 150 -13.46 -9.93 -12.66
N ASN A 151 -13.24 -10.62 -11.53
CA ASN A 151 -13.26 -10.02 -10.20
C ASN A 151 -11.89 -10.15 -9.53
N ILE A 152 -11.35 -9.02 -9.05
CA ILE A 152 -10.07 -8.97 -8.33
C ILE A 152 -10.09 -9.83 -7.06
N ASN A 153 -11.24 -10.02 -6.41
CA ASN A 153 -11.37 -10.84 -5.21
C ASN A 153 -11.00 -12.31 -5.47
N THR A 154 -11.22 -12.81 -6.69
CA THR A 154 -10.77 -14.15 -7.09
C THR A 154 -9.25 -14.26 -7.07
N THR A 155 -8.53 -13.20 -7.47
CA THR A 155 -7.06 -13.14 -7.42
C THR A 155 -6.56 -12.87 -6.01
N MET A 156 -7.24 -12.03 -5.24
CA MET A 156 -6.87 -11.71 -3.86
C MET A 156 -6.95 -12.92 -2.94
N GLY A 157 -7.76 -13.94 -3.25
CA GLY A 157 -7.74 -15.22 -2.54
C GLY A 157 -6.39 -15.95 -2.55
N TYR A 158 -5.49 -15.61 -3.48
CA TYR A 158 -4.12 -16.14 -3.54
C TYR A 158 -3.09 -15.25 -2.85
N ASN A 159 -3.49 -14.04 -2.44
CA ASN A 159 -2.64 -13.08 -1.75
C ASN A 159 -2.74 -13.28 -0.23
N ALA A 160 -1.98 -14.23 0.30
CA ALA A 160 -1.88 -14.44 1.74
C ALA A 160 -1.04 -13.32 2.38
N VAL A 161 -1.68 -12.18 2.68
CA VAL A 161 -1.00 -11.06 3.36
C VAL A 161 -0.90 -11.37 4.85
N TYR A 162 0.25 -11.91 5.28
CA TYR A 162 0.56 -12.01 6.70
C TYR A 162 0.86 -10.61 7.28
N PRO A 163 0.49 -10.31 8.54
CA PRO A 163 0.78 -9.00 9.15
C PRO A 163 2.24 -8.56 9.05
N ALA A 164 3.19 -9.51 9.12
CA ALA A 164 4.61 -9.25 8.93
C ALA A 164 4.95 -8.76 7.51
N GLN A 165 4.33 -9.36 6.48
CA GLN A 165 4.54 -8.94 5.08
C GLN A 165 3.94 -7.56 4.83
N ALA A 166 2.79 -7.24 5.42
CA ALA A 166 2.20 -5.90 5.33
C ALA A 166 3.12 -4.84 5.97
N ILE A 167 3.67 -5.14 7.15
CA ILE A 167 4.61 -4.27 7.84
C ILE A 167 5.87 -4.06 6.98
N GLU A 168 6.45 -5.13 6.46
CA GLU A 168 7.70 -5.04 5.69
C GLU A 168 7.50 -4.33 4.35
N ALA A 169 6.39 -4.61 3.64
CA ALA A 169 6.02 -3.90 2.43
C ALA A 169 5.85 -2.40 2.68
N HIS A 170 5.21 -2.03 3.80
CA HIS A 170 5.05 -0.63 4.20
C HIS A 170 6.41 0.02 4.54
N ARG A 171 7.27 -0.65 5.30
CA ARG A 171 8.63 -0.16 5.63
C ARG A 171 9.47 0.06 4.37
N SER A 172 9.46 -0.91 3.46
CA SER A 172 10.15 -0.85 2.17
C SER A 172 9.64 0.29 1.29
N PHE A 173 8.32 0.53 1.28
CA PHE A 173 7.73 1.67 0.57
C PHE A 173 8.23 3.02 1.13
N ILE A 174 8.22 3.18 2.45
CA ILE A 174 8.72 4.40 3.10
C ILE A 174 10.22 4.58 2.84
N ALA A 175 11.02 3.50 2.90
CA ALA A 175 12.45 3.54 2.63
C ALA A 175 12.75 4.03 1.21
N ARG A 176 12.07 3.47 0.19
CA ARG A 176 12.20 3.91 -1.21
C ARG A 176 11.82 5.39 -1.39
N ARG A 177 10.78 5.86 -0.70
CA ARG A 177 10.43 7.29 -0.75
C ARG A 177 11.51 8.18 -0.14
N ARG A 178 12.13 7.74 0.97
CA ARG A 178 13.22 8.50 1.61
C ARG A 178 14.46 8.55 0.73
N SER A 179 14.79 7.47 0.01
CA SER A 179 15.96 7.47 -0.88
C SER A 179 15.82 8.38 -2.10
N LEU A 180 14.58 8.69 -2.52
CA LEU A 180 14.30 9.58 -3.64
C LEU A 180 14.24 11.07 -3.24
N ARG A 181 14.32 11.40 -1.94
CA ARG A 181 14.30 12.80 -1.50
C ARG A 181 15.65 13.49 -1.73
N PRO A 182 15.67 14.77 -2.14
CA PRO A 182 16.89 15.55 -2.25
C PRO A 182 17.67 15.56 -0.94
N ARG A 183 19.00 15.38 -1.02
CA ARG A 183 19.87 15.38 0.17
C ARG A 183 19.79 16.70 0.96
N ASP A 184 19.49 17.80 0.28
CA ASP A 184 19.40 19.13 0.89
C ASP A 184 18.28 19.25 1.92
N GLU A 185 17.23 18.42 1.83
CA GLU A 185 16.18 18.34 2.87
C GLU A 185 16.67 17.72 4.19
N TYR A 186 17.83 17.05 4.18
CA TYR A 186 18.45 16.40 5.34
C TYR A 186 19.83 16.99 5.67
N ARG A 187 20.08 18.27 5.35
CA ARG A 187 21.34 18.89 5.78
C ARG A 187 21.45 18.87 7.30
N ALA A 188 22.66 18.64 7.80
CA ALA A 188 22.94 18.80 9.22
C ALA A 188 22.68 20.26 9.62
N VAL A 189 21.84 20.47 10.63
CA VAL A 189 21.61 21.80 11.21
C VAL A 189 22.91 22.26 11.87
N THR A 190 23.33 23.49 11.58
CA THR A 190 24.55 24.05 12.19
C THR A 190 24.34 24.28 13.69
N SER A 191 25.43 24.37 14.46
CA SER A 191 25.34 24.64 15.90
C SER A 191 24.71 26.01 16.18
N GLU A 192 24.94 26.99 15.31
CA GLU A 192 24.37 28.33 15.36
C GLU A 192 22.87 28.31 15.14
N GLU A 193 22.39 27.63 14.08
CA GLU A 193 20.95 27.48 13.80
C GLU A 193 20.25 26.67 14.90
N TRP A 194 20.93 25.67 15.45
CA TRP A 194 20.40 24.90 16.57
C TRP A 194 20.28 25.77 17.83
N LYS A 195 21.27 26.63 18.10
CA LYS A 195 21.22 27.59 19.19
C LYS A 195 20.12 28.62 18.99
N GLU A 196 19.97 29.18 17.79
CA GLU A 196 18.89 30.12 17.46
C GLU A 196 17.50 29.47 17.63
N PHE A 197 17.36 28.21 17.22
CA PHE A 197 16.15 27.43 17.45
C PHE A 197 15.85 27.26 18.94
N LEU A 198 16.83 26.93 19.78
CA LEU A 198 16.65 26.80 21.23
C LEU A 198 16.34 28.14 21.91
N ASP A 199 17.11 29.19 21.60
CA ASP A 199 16.90 30.56 22.10
C ASP A 199 15.49 31.07 21.78
N HIS A 200 14.93 30.68 20.63
CA HIS A 200 13.55 31.03 20.25
C HIS A 200 12.51 30.51 21.25
N PHE A 201 12.67 29.29 21.78
CA PHE A 201 11.75 28.74 22.78
C PHE A 201 11.98 29.34 24.17
N GLU A 202 13.22 29.64 24.54
CA GLU A 202 13.52 30.26 25.84
C GLU A 202 12.95 31.67 25.95
N ARG A 203 13.08 32.49 24.90
CA ARG A 203 12.51 33.85 24.82
C ARG A 203 10.98 33.87 24.82
N ARG A 204 10.34 32.70 24.69
CA ARG A 204 8.88 32.52 24.66
C ARG A 204 8.29 31.98 25.94
N LYS A 205 9.10 31.87 27.00
CA LYS A 205 8.57 31.81 28.36
C LYS A 205 7.93 33.14 28.72
N LEU A 206 6.65 33.09 29.01
CA LEU A 206 5.80 34.21 29.36
C LEU A 206 5.35 34.06 30.81
N ALA A 207 4.85 35.15 31.39
CA ALA A 207 4.38 35.16 32.77
C ALA A 207 3.34 34.08 33.08
N LEU A 208 2.48 33.74 32.12
CA LEU A 208 1.38 32.78 32.27
C LEU A 208 1.64 31.40 31.64
N GLY A 209 2.84 31.17 31.10
CA GLY A 209 3.17 29.92 30.41
C GLY A 209 4.11 30.11 29.22
N SER A 210 3.78 29.52 28.08
CA SER A 210 4.64 29.55 26.88
C SER A 210 3.90 29.93 25.60
N CYS A 211 4.60 30.59 24.67
CA CYS A 211 4.04 30.93 23.37
C CYS A 211 4.22 29.77 22.37
N GLY A 212 3.11 29.17 21.92
CA GLY A 212 3.10 28.05 20.97
C GLY A 212 3.27 28.41 19.49
N ARG A 213 3.54 29.68 19.16
CA ARG A 213 3.73 30.10 17.76
C ARG A 213 4.99 29.45 17.16
N ALA A 214 4.98 29.16 15.87
CA ALA A 214 6.07 28.45 15.19
C ALA A 214 7.42 29.22 15.18
N PHE A 215 8.52 28.48 15.02
CA PHE A 215 9.85 29.04 14.74
C PHE A 215 9.82 29.91 13.47
N GLY A 216 10.54 31.04 13.47
CA GLY A 216 10.63 31.94 12.31
C GLY A 216 9.39 32.82 12.04
N THR A 217 8.48 33.00 13.00
CA THR A 217 7.30 33.86 12.85
C THR A 217 7.25 34.97 13.90
N ASP A 218 7.03 36.21 13.45
CA ASP A 218 7.00 37.42 14.27
C ASP A 218 5.73 37.54 15.12
N CYS A 219 5.80 38.35 16.18
CA CYS A 219 4.63 38.73 16.99
C CYS A 219 4.08 40.07 16.52
N ILE A 220 2.80 40.13 16.19
CA ILE A 220 2.12 41.41 15.96
C ILE A 220 1.49 41.99 17.24
N HIS A 221 1.54 41.25 18.35
CA HIS A 221 0.95 41.66 19.63
C HIS A 221 2.03 42.21 20.56
N GLU A 222 1.91 43.47 20.94
CA GLU A 222 2.69 44.07 22.03
C GLU A 222 2.11 43.60 23.37
N HIS A 223 2.70 42.56 23.95
CA HIS A 223 2.44 42.08 25.32
C HIS A 223 1.00 41.64 25.67
N ALA A 224 0.09 41.53 24.70
CA ALA A 224 -1.31 41.09 24.91
C ALA A 224 -1.50 39.55 25.00
N CYS A 225 -0.60 38.83 25.68
CA CYS A 225 -0.58 37.36 25.68
C CYS A 225 -1.86 36.71 26.26
N VAL A 226 -2.54 37.39 27.19
CA VAL A 226 -3.84 36.94 27.75
C VAL A 226 -4.92 36.81 26.67
N ARG A 227 -4.89 37.62 25.61
CA ARG A 227 -5.83 37.53 24.47
C ARG A 227 -5.37 36.56 23.38
N CYS A 228 -4.11 36.13 23.45
CA CYS A 228 -3.48 35.39 22.36
C CYS A 228 -3.94 33.92 22.36
N PRO A 229 -4.46 33.39 21.23
CA PRO A 229 -4.94 32.01 21.15
C PRO A 229 -3.80 30.98 21.15
N VAL A 230 -2.57 31.40 20.81
CA VAL A 230 -1.38 30.55 20.82
C VAL A 230 -0.65 30.55 22.16
N LEU A 231 -1.19 31.20 23.21
CA LEU A 231 -0.66 31.08 24.55
C LEU A 231 -1.02 29.70 25.11
N ILE A 232 0.01 28.90 25.37
CA ILE A 232 -0.10 27.65 26.12
C ILE A 232 0.06 28.01 27.59
N VAL A 233 -1.07 28.12 28.29
CA VAL A 233 -1.11 28.46 29.71
C VAL A 233 -0.51 27.32 30.54
N ASP A 234 0.37 27.66 31.48
CA ASP A 234 0.87 26.71 32.48
C ASP A 234 -0.28 26.33 33.44
N PRO A 235 -0.55 25.03 33.66
CA PRO A 235 -1.61 24.60 34.58
C PRO A 235 -1.52 25.21 35.99
N ASN A 236 -0.32 25.57 36.46
CA ASN A 236 -0.12 26.17 37.78
C ASN A 236 -0.47 27.66 37.84
N GLU A 237 -0.66 28.33 36.70
CA GLU A 237 -0.96 29.76 36.62
C GLU A 237 -2.48 30.04 36.59
N ARG A 238 -3.32 29.03 36.87
CA ARG A 238 -4.78 29.17 36.91
C ARG A 238 -5.23 30.27 37.89
N ASP A 239 -4.68 30.27 39.10
CA ASP A 239 -5.07 31.23 40.13
C ASP A 239 -4.67 32.66 39.76
N ARG A 240 -3.53 32.80 39.10
CA ARG A 240 -3.09 34.10 38.55
C ARG A 240 -3.99 34.59 37.41
N LEU A 241 -4.49 33.69 36.56
CA LEU A 241 -5.52 34.07 35.57
C LEU A 241 -6.82 34.53 36.22
N ALA A 242 -7.22 33.91 37.34
CA ALA A 242 -8.39 34.35 38.11
C ALA A 242 -8.18 35.74 38.70
N GLU A 243 -7.00 36.00 39.27
CA GLU A 243 -6.60 37.34 39.75
C GLU A 243 -6.65 38.39 38.63
N ILE A 244 -6.12 38.06 37.44
CA ILE A 244 -6.17 38.94 36.26
C ILE A 244 -7.62 39.23 35.85
N ARG A 245 -8.49 38.20 35.82
CA ARG A 245 -9.91 38.35 35.49
C ARG A 245 -10.61 39.28 36.50
N ASP A 246 -10.36 39.07 37.79
CA ASP A 246 -11.01 39.84 38.85
C ASP A 246 -10.55 41.31 38.84
N ASN A 247 -9.26 41.56 38.63
CA ASN A 247 -8.73 42.91 38.42
C ASN A 247 -9.35 43.61 37.20
N LEU A 248 -9.55 42.88 36.09
CA LEU A 248 -10.20 43.41 34.90
C LEU A 248 -11.67 43.77 35.17
N ASN A 249 -12.39 42.99 35.98
CA ASN A 249 -13.77 43.30 36.39
C ASN A 249 -13.83 44.58 37.24
N ASP A 250 -12.91 44.73 38.19
CA ASP A 250 -12.81 45.95 39.02
C ASP A 250 -12.54 47.18 38.13
N ARG A 251 -11.63 47.04 37.16
CA ARG A 251 -11.29 48.12 36.23
C ARG A 251 -12.45 48.47 35.31
N ILE A 252 -13.20 47.48 34.80
CA ILE A 252 -14.41 47.73 34.01
C ILE A 252 -15.42 48.52 34.84
N THR A 253 -15.64 48.14 36.09
CA THR A 253 -16.58 48.84 37.00
C THR A 253 -16.17 50.29 37.25
N GLU A 254 -14.87 50.54 37.43
CA GLU A 254 -14.33 51.90 37.55
C GLU A 254 -14.57 52.72 36.28
N VAL A 255 -14.20 52.17 35.13
CA VAL A 255 -14.32 52.83 33.82
C VAL A 255 -15.78 53.14 33.47
N GLU A 256 -16.72 52.25 33.80
CA GLU A 256 -18.15 52.48 33.64
C GLU A 256 -18.66 53.60 34.55
N ARG A 257 -18.22 53.66 35.80
CA ARG A 257 -18.58 54.72 36.75
C ARG A 257 -18.08 56.09 36.29
N GLU A 258 -16.85 56.17 35.78
CA GLU A 258 -16.24 57.42 35.30
C GLU A 258 -16.68 57.81 33.87
N GLY A 259 -17.40 56.94 33.17
CA GLY A 259 -17.93 57.20 31.82
C GLY A 259 -16.88 57.08 30.70
N TRP A 260 -15.77 56.37 30.91
CA TRP A 260 -14.70 56.18 29.93
C TRP A 260 -15.01 55.03 28.96
N LEU A 261 -16.08 55.18 28.17
CA LEU A 261 -16.64 54.11 27.32
C LEU A 261 -15.62 53.48 26.35
N GLY A 262 -14.60 54.24 25.92
CA GLY A 262 -13.56 53.74 25.02
C GLY A 262 -12.64 52.67 25.61
N GLU A 263 -12.53 52.55 26.95
CA GLU A 263 -11.71 51.52 27.59
C GLU A 263 -12.48 50.23 27.88
N VAL A 264 -13.82 50.31 27.99
CA VAL A 264 -14.70 49.19 28.36
C VAL A 264 -14.52 48.00 27.41
N GLU A 265 -14.46 48.27 26.10
CA GLU A 265 -14.33 47.22 25.08
C GLU A 265 -13.01 46.45 25.21
N GLY A 266 -11.88 47.16 25.33
CA GLY A 266 -10.57 46.52 25.45
C GLY A 266 -10.41 45.71 26.74
N LEU A 267 -10.94 46.21 27.86
CA LEU A 267 -10.92 45.51 29.13
C LEU A 267 -11.82 44.26 29.10
N SER A 268 -13.03 44.38 28.52
CA SER A 268 -13.96 43.26 28.36
C SER A 268 -13.37 42.11 27.54
N VAL A 269 -12.73 42.41 26.41
CA VAL A 269 -12.04 41.39 25.59
C VAL A 269 -10.94 40.67 26.37
N SER A 270 -10.22 41.39 27.25
CA SER A 270 -9.17 40.79 28.08
C SER A 270 -9.75 39.87 29.14
N ARG A 271 -10.86 40.30 29.77
CA ARG A 271 -11.57 39.54 30.80
C ARG A 271 -12.09 38.24 30.20
N ASP A 272 -12.77 38.32 29.06
CA ASP A 272 -13.36 37.16 28.39
C ASP A 272 -12.27 36.14 27.99
N ALA A 273 -11.14 36.62 27.47
CA ALA A 273 -10.03 35.74 27.15
C ALA A 273 -9.38 35.09 28.39
N ALA A 274 -9.34 35.79 29.53
CA ALA A 274 -8.88 35.20 30.79
C ALA A 274 -9.86 34.13 31.29
N GLU A 275 -11.16 34.39 31.22
CA GLU A 275 -12.21 33.45 31.61
C GLU A 275 -12.21 32.19 30.74
N GLU A 276 -12.11 32.35 29.42
CA GLU A 276 -12.02 31.23 28.48
C GLU A 276 -10.81 30.34 28.82
N LYS A 277 -9.66 30.93 29.12
CA LYS A 277 -8.44 30.19 29.48
C LYS A 277 -8.59 29.43 30.80
N ILE A 278 -9.25 30.01 31.79
CA ILE A 278 -9.59 29.31 33.05
C ILE A 278 -10.48 28.10 32.74
N MET A 279 -11.53 28.27 31.93
CA MET A 279 -12.42 27.18 31.55
C MET A 279 -11.67 26.05 30.82
N GLN A 280 -10.74 26.39 29.93
CA GLN A 280 -9.90 25.42 29.23
C GLN A 280 -8.99 24.63 30.20
N LEU A 281 -8.40 25.29 31.21
CA LEU A 281 -7.61 24.61 32.23
C LEU A 281 -8.47 23.67 33.08
N ASP A 282 -9.64 24.12 33.53
CA ASP A 282 -10.56 23.33 34.35
C ASP A 282 -11.07 22.09 33.57
N ALA A 283 -11.38 22.24 32.28
CA ALA A 283 -11.77 21.14 31.41
C ALA A 283 -10.63 20.12 31.21
N ARG A 284 -9.39 20.58 31.04
CA ARG A 284 -8.21 19.71 30.93
C ARG A 284 -7.96 18.93 32.21
N GLN A 285 -8.12 19.56 33.37
CA GLN A 285 -7.96 18.90 34.66
C GLN A 285 -9.02 17.81 34.86
N LYS A 286 -10.30 18.13 34.62
CA LYS A 286 -11.40 17.13 34.64
C LYS A 286 -11.14 15.95 33.71
N LYS A 287 -10.54 16.18 32.53
CA LYS A 287 -10.19 15.11 31.59
C LYS A 287 -9.05 14.23 32.10
N LYS A 288 -8.05 14.80 32.81
CA LYS A 288 -6.97 14.02 33.43
C LYS A 288 -7.48 13.15 34.58
N ASP A 289 -8.46 13.66 35.33
CA ASP A 289 -9.07 12.94 36.46
C ASP A 289 -10.10 11.89 36.01
N SER A 290 -10.36 11.78 34.69
CA SER A 290 -11.27 10.80 34.12
C SER A 290 -10.63 9.40 34.08
N PRO A 291 -11.36 8.33 34.44
CA PRO A 291 -10.86 6.95 34.41
C PRO A 291 -10.49 6.44 33.01
N VAL A 292 -10.83 7.19 31.94
CA VAL A 292 -10.55 6.85 30.53
C VAL A 292 -9.28 7.55 30.01
N PHE A 293 -8.58 8.33 30.85
CA PHE A 293 -7.37 9.03 30.43
C PHE A 293 -6.17 8.07 30.32
N MET A 294 -5.91 7.58 29.11
CA MET A 294 -4.79 6.67 28.80
C MET A 294 -3.39 7.33 28.80
N GLY A 295 -3.31 8.64 29.13
CA GLY A 295 -2.07 9.41 29.07
C GLY A 295 -1.62 9.73 27.65
N VAL A 296 -0.80 10.78 27.52
CA VAL A 296 0.03 11.00 26.33
C VAL A 296 1.42 10.48 26.70
N PRO A 297 2.03 9.57 25.92
CA PRO A 297 3.39 9.11 26.22
C PRO A 297 4.34 10.31 26.20
N SER A 298 5.05 10.57 27.30
CA SER A 298 6.11 11.58 27.29
C SER A 298 7.23 11.10 26.38
N PHE A 299 7.81 11.99 25.58
CA PHE A 299 8.94 11.66 24.70
C PHE A 299 10.12 11.04 25.47
N SER A 300 10.25 11.31 26.78
CA SER A 300 11.24 10.66 27.66
C SER A 300 11.00 9.17 27.89
N LYS A 301 9.78 8.65 27.67
CA LYS A 301 9.44 7.22 27.76
C LYS A 301 9.53 6.50 26.42
N VAL A 302 9.74 7.22 25.32
CA VAL A 302 10.05 6.62 24.02
C VAL A 302 11.54 6.30 24.02
N SER A 303 11.90 5.18 24.65
CA SER A 303 13.26 4.65 24.59
C SER A 303 13.65 4.50 23.12
N VAL A 304 14.60 5.32 22.67
CA VAL A 304 15.27 5.13 21.38
C VAL A 304 15.96 3.78 21.47
N ARG A 305 15.32 2.72 20.93
CA ARG A 305 15.97 1.43 20.72
C ARG A 305 17.09 1.68 19.70
N THR A 306 18.30 1.89 20.20
CA THR A 306 19.52 1.89 19.40
C THR A 306 19.71 0.46 18.91
N SER A 307 19.45 0.22 17.63
CA SER A 307 19.73 -1.06 16.99
C SER A 307 21.23 -1.18 16.80
N PHE A 308 21.90 -1.98 17.64
CA PHE A 308 23.25 -2.44 17.35
C PHE A 308 23.19 -3.43 16.18
N ALA A 309 23.74 -3.02 15.04
CA ALA A 309 24.00 -3.92 13.93
C ALA A 309 25.17 -4.84 14.31
N THR A 310 24.89 -6.07 14.70
CA THR A 310 25.90 -7.13 14.75
C THR A 310 26.19 -7.59 13.33
N ASN A 311 27.23 -7.03 12.71
CA ASN A 311 27.91 -7.69 11.60
C ASN A 311 28.62 -8.92 12.16
N ARG A 312 28.19 -10.12 11.77
CA ARG A 312 29.04 -11.31 11.81
C ARG A 312 29.61 -11.52 10.41
N ALA A 313 30.94 -11.62 10.37
CA ALA A 313 31.73 -12.09 9.25
C ALA A 313 31.46 -13.57 8.95
#